data_AF-A0A7V4SZ42-F1
#
_entry.id   AF-A0A7V4SZ42-F1
#
_cell.length_a   1.000
_cell.length_b   1.000
_cell.length_c   1.000
_cell.angle_alpha   90.00
_cell.angle_beta   90.00
_cell.angle_gamma   90.00
#
_symmetry.space_group_name_H-M   'P 1'
#
loop_
_entity.id
_entity.type
_entity.pdbx_description
1 polymer ?
#
loop_
_entity_poly.entity_id
_entity_poly.type
_entity_poly.pdbx_seq_one_letter_code
_entity_poly.pdbx_strand_id
1 'polypeptide(L)'
;MFQEILDAERPNTWTNLKRLSFPSQREWIKKHFKEILKTLQNLKELDAHLWHLIGYACINHNLYKEAELLYDELLKLSRKFRENLSLPAYYLGIAHFLQGRYHEAYQDFKLAHQHDLMVKNFNGPSAQALAYMEETLFPTKEIIKRNQQKLVQDLSVPRVLAQVVGPNCLRTIHKWNSATPLFSRGISQGGGYFLTLKNSRGEVKGIAIDPGYDFFDIFRDLGLGIADIDAIIITHDHDDHTESVESILSLLAKYNDYNPQKVSKVLDIFGSAGSLLKFHGLLSATDLFGNREINFKLMVPGSEIAEIEGVSLWEKYGFTISVKPAYHIERWTSQESAVGLVLNTNIPYGNGEKLKIGITGDTRYEVGLGREYQEVQLLLLNIGSVEKEEGKLLRQHLGMLGCINLLKEARLGKSLLAILTEFGEEFSGRREIISRIIENWAQPIEGGKTRELKVIPADIYLEVRLDDLHIRETDTKVFFPYTMIEVDESDPEVLRYKFQKRA
;
A
#
# COMPACT_ATOMS: atom_id res chain seq x y z
N MET A 1 27.00 4.97 53.69
CA MET A 1 27.29 3.54 53.88
C MET A 1 27.96 2.87 52.68
N PHE A 2 27.78 3.33 51.42
CA PHE A 2 28.49 2.75 50.25
C PHE A 2 29.96 3.21 50.07
N GLN A 3 30.33 4.39 50.58
CA GLN A 3 31.69 4.95 50.43
C GLN A 3 32.78 4.13 51.15
N GLU A 4 32.43 3.30 52.13
CA GLU A 4 33.41 2.47 52.84
C GLU A 4 33.74 1.15 52.09
N ILE A 5 32.97 0.80 51.05
CA ILE A 5 33.09 -0.50 50.36
C ILE A 5 33.87 -0.38 49.04
N LEU A 6 33.80 0.78 48.36
CA LEU A 6 34.42 1.04 47.07
C LEU A 6 35.03 2.44 47.01
N ASP A 7 36.31 2.48 46.66
CA ASP A 7 37.09 3.72 46.53
C ASP A 7 37.83 3.72 45.19
N ALA A 8 37.61 4.77 44.39
CA ALA A 8 38.16 4.92 43.05
C ALA A 8 39.70 5.12 43.04
N GLU A 9 40.29 5.48 44.17
CA GLU A 9 41.75 5.63 44.33
C GLU A 9 42.42 4.38 44.90
N ARG A 10 41.62 3.37 45.33
CA ARG A 10 42.11 2.13 45.96
C ARG A 10 41.67 0.90 45.17
N PRO A 11 42.45 0.44 44.17
CA PRO A 11 42.06 -0.64 43.27
C PRO A 11 41.72 -1.98 43.95
N ASN A 12 42.34 -2.27 45.09
CA ASN A 12 42.03 -3.46 45.89
C ASN A 12 40.56 -3.52 46.34
N THR A 13 39.87 -2.38 46.41
CA THR A 13 38.44 -2.33 46.76
C THR A 13 37.52 -2.67 45.59
N TRP A 14 37.98 -2.59 44.34
CA TRP A 14 37.13 -2.71 43.15
C TRP A 14 36.52 -4.10 42.96
N THR A 15 37.11 -5.13 43.56
CA THR A 15 36.52 -6.48 43.59
C THR A 15 35.16 -6.53 44.30
N ASN A 16 34.85 -5.53 45.13
CA ASN A 16 33.55 -5.35 45.78
C ASN A 16 32.47 -4.78 44.84
N LEU A 17 32.82 -4.39 43.61
CA LEU A 17 31.85 -3.84 42.65
C LEU A 17 30.67 -4.80 42.42
N LYS A 18 30.95 -6.11 42.38
CA LYS A 18 29.92 -7.17 42.28
C LYS A 18 28.94 -7.24 43.45
N ARG A 19 29.24 -6.59 44.59
CA ARG A 19 28.35 -6.53 45.76
C ARG A 19 27.29 -5.43 45.63
N LEU A 20 27.49 -4.47 44.71
CA LEU A 20 26.49 -3.46 44.41
C LEU A 20 25.41 -4.04 43.49
N SER A 21 24.21 -3.46 43.54
CA SER A 21 23.17 -3.74 42.55
C SER A 21 23.59 -3.27 41.15
N PHE A 22 22.98 -3.83 40.11
CA PHE A 22 23.31 -3.51 38.72
C PHE A 22 23.24 -1.99 38.42
N PRO A 23 22.18 -1.22 38.81
CA PRO A 23 22.17 0.23 38.62
C PRO A 23 23.27 0.96 39.40
N SER A 24 23.53 0.56 40.65
CA SER A 24 24.55 1.18 41.48
C SER A 24 25.97 0.98 40.95
N GLN A 25 26.26 -0.18 40.33
CA GLN A 25 27.54 -0.41 39.66
C GLN A 25 27.75 0.58 38.52
N ARG A 26 26.74 0.71 37.64
CA ARG A 26 26.77 1.62 36.50
C ARG A 26 26.96 3.07 36.92
N GLU A 27 26.20 3.53 37.91
CA GLU A 27 26.30 4.89 38.44
C GLU A 27 27.67 5.16 39.07
N TRP A 28 28.19 4.22 39.86
CA TRP A 28 29.49 4.36 40.50
C TRP A 28 30.62 4.48 39.47
N ILE A 29 30.64 3.59 38.46
CA ILE A 29 31.65 3.66 37.39
C ILE A 29 31.57 4.99 36.67
N LYS A 30 30.38 5.42 36.22
CA LYS A 30 30.22 6.69 35.50
C LYS A 30 30.70 7.89 36.32
N LYS A 31 30.33 7.92 37.60
CA LYS A 31 30.68 9.02 38.51
C LYS A 31 32.19 9.11 38.74
N HIS A 32 32.86 7.97 38.83
CA HIS A 32 34.26 7.89 39.24
C HIS A 32 35.21 7.51 38.10
N PHE A 33 34.75 7.55 36.84
CA PHE A 33 35.50 7.00 35.71
C PHE A 33 36.87 7.68 35.52
N LYS A 34 36.94 9.01 35.68
CA LYS A 34 38.18 9.78 35.51
C LYS A 34 39.21 9.40 36.58
N GLU A 35 38.76 9.25 37.82
CA GLU A 35 39.58 8.84 38.94
C GLU A 35 40.08 7.40 38.75
N ILE A 36 39.19 6.48 38.35
CA ILE A 36 39.54 5.09 38.05
C ILE A 36 40.61 5.02 36.97
N LEU A 37 40.43 5.73 35.84
CA LEU A 37 41.38 5.74 34.74
C LEU A 37 42.74 6.33 35.18
N LYS A 38 42.74 7.43 35.92
CA LYS A 38 43.95 8.04 36.47
C LYS A 38 44.67 7.09 37.43
N THR A 39 43.93 6.40 38.29
CA THR A 39 44.49 5.42 39.23
C THR A 39 45.15 4.26 38.48
N LEU A 40 44.48 3.72 37.45
CA LEU A 40 45.01 2.66 36.59
C LEU A 40 46.29 3.09 35.85
N GLN A 41 46.33 4.33 35.34
CA GLN A 41 47.51 4.89 34.65
C GLN A 41 48.72 5.11 35.58
N ASN A 42 48.49 5.33 36.87
CA ASN A 42 49.54 5.60 37.86
C ASN A 42 50.10 4.34 38.54
N LEU A 43 49.62 3.15 38.18
CA LEU A 43 50.16 1.91 38.73
C LEU A 43 51.64 1.74 38.32
N LYS A 44 52.48 1.31 39.27
CA LYS A 44 53.93 1.12 39.05
C LYS A 44 54.23 -0.04 38.08
N GLU A 45 53.36 -1.04 38.08
CA GLU A 45 53.42 -2.24 37.23
C GLU A 45 52.09 -2.40 36.51
N LEU A 46 52.12 -3.00 35.31
CA LEU A 46 50.91 -3.23 34.52
C LEU A 46 50.12 -4.40 35.13
N ASP A 47 49.06 -4.09 35.87
CA ASP A 47 48.12 -5.10 36.37
C ASP A 47 46.90 -5.21 35.45
N ALA A 48 47.02 -6.01 34.38
CA ALA A 48 45.96 -6.22 33.39
C ALA A 48 44.64 -6.71 34.02
N HIS A 49 44.68 -7.42 35.15
CA HIS A 49 43.46 -7.92 35.81
C HIS A 49 42.56 -6.79 36.30
N LEU A 50 43.14 -5.71 36.86
CA LEU A 50 42.36 -4.54 37.30
C LEU A 50 41.72 -3.80 36.12
N TRP A 51 42.43 -3.67 35.00
CA TRP A 51 41.87 -3.10 33.78
C TRP A 51 40.72 -3.93 33.23
N HIS A 52 40.86 -5.26 33.17
CA HIS A 52 39.80 -6.16 32.74
C HIS A 52 38.60 -6.15 33.68
N LEU A 53 38.81 -6.08 35.00
CA LEU A 53 37.72 -6.02 35.99
C LEU A 53 36.79 -4.83 35.72
N ILE A 54 37.35 -3.64 35.54
CA ILE A 54 36.58 -2.43 35.26
C ILE A 54 36.08 -2.43 33.81
N GLY A 55 36.90 -2.85 32.85
CA GLY A 55 36.52 -2.93 31.44
C GLY A 55 35.33 -3.86 31.20
N TYR A 56 35.29 -5.03 31.83
CA TYR A 56 34.14 -5.95 31.79
C TYR A 56 32.92 -5.35 32.44
N ALA A 57 33.09 -4.69 33.59
CA ALA A 57 31.98 -3.98 34.21
C ALA A 57 31.43 -2.91 33.25
N CYS A 58 32.30 -2.16 32.58
CA CYS A 58 31.87 -1.15 31.59
C CYS A 58 31.07 -1.79 30.44
N ILE A 59 31.56 -2.87 29.84
CA ILE A 59 30.85 -3.60 28.76
C ILE A 59 29.49 -4.12 29.26
N ASN A 60 29.45 -4.80 30.40
CA ASN A 60 28.24 -5.40 30.96
C ASN A 60 27.19 -4.35 31.37
N HIS A 61 27.60 -3.11 31.64
CA HIS A 61 26.73 -1.99 32.05
C HIS A 61 26.41 -1.00 30.92
N ASN A 62 26.67 -1.39 29.66
CA ASN A 62 26.46 -0.57 28.46
C ASN A 62 27.22 0.77 28.52
N LEU A 63 28.43 0.77 29.08
CA LEU A 63 29.37 1.89 29.17
C LEU A 63 30.48 1.69 28.12
N TYR A 64 30.11 1.57 26.86
CA TYR A 64 31.03 1.15 25.80
C TYR A 64 32.12 2.18 25.50
N LYS A 65 31.84 3.48 25.68
CA LYS A 65 32.84 4.55 25.52
C LYS A 65 33.89 4.51 26.61
N GLU A 66 33.46 4.25 27.85
CA GLU A 66 34.32 4.05 29.00
C GLU A 66 35.19 2.78 28.84
N ALA A 67 34.58 1.69 28.35
CA ALA A 67 35.32 0.47 28.01
C ALA A 67 36.36 0.71 26.91
N GLU A 68 36.00 1.45 25.85
CA GLU A 68 36.91 1.83 24.76
C GLU A 68 38.12 2.59 25.29
N LEU A 69 37.91 3.62 26.13
CA LEU A 69 39.02 4.39 26.71
C LEU A 69 39.93 3.52 27.59
N LEU A 70 39.36 2.60 28.37
CA LEU A 70 40.14 1.68 29.20
C LEU A 70 40.98 0.73 28.34
N TYR A 71 40.38 0.12 27.31
CA TYR A 71 41.08 -0.87 26.50
C TYR A 71 42.06 -0.24 25.50
N ASP A 72 41.80 0.97 25.01
CA ASP A 72 42.77 1.73 24.21
C ASP A 72 44.02 2.07 25.02
N GLU A 73 43.86 2.54 26.26
CA GLU A 73 45.01 2.78 27.14
C GLU A 73 45.71 1.50 27.58
N LEU A 74 44.97 0.43 27.91
CA LEU A 74 45.56 -0.87 28.21
C LEU A 74 46.38 -1.38 27.02
N LEU A 75 45.89 -1.22 25.79
CA LEU A 75 46.59 -1.64 24.58
C LEU A 75 47.89 -0.84 24.37
N LYS A 76 47.88 0.48 24.60
CA LYS A 76 49.09 1.33 24.56
C LYS A 76 50.12 0.90 25.60
N LEU A 77 49.69 0.66 26.84
CA LEU A 77 50.57 0.21 27.91
C LEU A 77 51.12 -1.20 27.61
N SER A 78 50.29 -2.13 27.17
CA SER A 78 50.71 -3.49 26.83
C SER A 78 51.77 -3.49 25.72
N ARG A 79 51.66 -2.60 24.72
CA ARG A 79 52.70 -2.40 23.69
C ARG A 79 54.02 -1.92 24.29
N LYS A 80 53.97 -0.96 25.22
CA LYS A 80 55.15 -0.41 25.91
C LYS A 80 55.87 -1.47 26.74
N PHE A 81 55.13 -2.34 27.42
CA PHE A 81 55.68 -3.41 28.27
C PHE A 81 55.93 -4.74 27.52
N ARG A 82 55.65 -4.80 26.21
CA ARG A 82 55.75 -6.02 25.37
C ARG A 82 54.91 -7.20 25.89
N GLU A 83 53.74 -6.90 26.46
CA GLU A 83 52.78 -7.90 26.93
C GLU A 83 51.87 -8.42 25.80
N ASN A 84 51.06 -9.45 26.10
CA ASN A 84 50.11 -10.02 25.16
C ASN A 84 48.99 -9.02 24.82
N LEU A 85 48.93 -8.60 23.56
CA LEU A 85 47.92 -7.65 23.07
C LEU A 85 46.58 -8.29 22.71
N SER A 86 46.48 -9.62 22.71
CA SER A 86 45.28 -10.34 22.26
C SER A 86 44.03 -9.91 23.04
N LEU A 87 44.07 -10.01 24.37
CA LEU A 87 42.91 -9.78 25.21
C LEU A 87 42.47 -8.30 25.23
N PRO A 88 43.37 -7.31 25.39
CA PRO A 88 42.99 -5.90 25.28
C PRO A 88 42.39 -5.54 23.91
N ALA A 89 42.99 -6.02 22.81
CA ALA A 89 42.48 -5.76 21.47
C ALA A 89 41.11 -6.43 21.24
N TYR A 90 40.92 -7.66 21.75
CA TYR A 90 39.63 -8.36 21.63
C TYR A 90 38.50 -7.60 22.33
N TYR A 91 38.71 -7.11 23.56
CA TYR A 91 37.68 -6.36 24.28
C TYR A 91 37.50 -4.93 23.76
N LEU A 92 38.52 -4.31 23.18
CA LEU A 92 38.37 -3.08 22.41
C LEU A 92 37.46 -3.32 21.19
N GLY A 93 37.68 -4.42 20.46
CA GLY A 93 36.83 -4.84 19.36
C GLY A 93 35.37 -5.06 19.77
N ILE A 94 35.12 -5.68 20.93
CA ILE A 94 33.76 -5.80 21.50
C ILE A 94 33.17 -4.41 21.78
N ALA A 95 33.94 -3.50 22.38
CA ALA A 95 33.47 -2.16 22.70
C ALA A 95 33.11 -1.37 21.42
N HIS A 96 33.89 -1.47 20.34
CA HIS A 96 33.55 -0.86 19.05
C HIS A 96 32.35 -1.55 18.39
N PHE A 97 32.27 -2.88 18.46
CA PHE A 97 31.16 -3.65 17.89
C PHE A 97 29.83 -3.24 18.51
N LEU A 98 29.76 -3.16 19.84
CA LEU A 98 28.55 -2.77 20.57
C LEU A 98 28.20 -1.28 20.40
N GLN A 99 29.12 -0.46 19.91
CA GLN A 99 28.87 0.91 19.46
C GLN A 99 28.43 1.02 17.99
N GLY A 100 28.32 -0.10 17.26
CA GLY A 100 28.00 -0.12 15.83
C GLY A 100 29.18 0.25 14.91
N ARG A 101 30.39 0.36 15.46
CA ARG A 101 31.64 0.69 14.74
C ARG A 101 32.31 -0.57 14.20
N TYR A 102 31.64 -1.21 13.25
CA TYR A 102 32.02 -2.56 12.80
C TYR A 102 33.35 -2.61 12.05
N HIS A 103 33.79 -1.53 11.39
CA HIS A 103 35.07 -1.59 10.67
C HIS A 103 36.24 -1.55 11.65
N GLU A 104 36.16 -0.69 12.67
CA GLU A 104 37.17 -0.60 13.73
C GLU A 104 37.20 -1.85 14.59
N ALA A 105 36.02 -2.37 14.98
CA ALA A 105 35.91 -3.66 15.67
C ALA A 105 36.59 -4.80 14.90
N TYR A 106 36.42 -4.85 13.58
CA TYR A 106 37.07 -5.85 12.74
C TYR A 106 38.60 -5.71 12.75
N GLN A 107 39.14 -4.49 12.69
CA GLN A 107 40.59 -4.26 12.80
C GLN A 107 41.13 -4.70 14.17
N ASP A 108 40.38 -4.43 15.24
CA ASP A 108 40.78 -4.81 16.60
C ASP A 108 40.72 -6.33 16.81
N PHE A 109 39.68 -7.02 16.31
CA PHE A 109 39.63 -8.48 16.32
C PHE A 109 40.74 -9.10 15.46
N LYS A 110 41.10 -8.47 14.34
CA LYS A 110 42.22 -8.90 13.50
C LYS A 110 43.56 -8.77 14.23
N LEU A 111 43.76 -7.66 14.95
CA LEU A 111 44.93 -7.47 15.81
C LEU A 111 44.98 -8.52 16.92
N ALA A 112 43.85 -8.77 17.58
CA ALA A 112 43.74 -9.79 18.63
C ALA A 112 44.09 -11.19 18.09
N HIS A 113 43.52 -11.56 16.95
CA HIS A 113 43.75 -12.84 16.31
C HIS A 113 45.22 -13.04 15.87
N GLN A 114 45.86 -11.99 15.34
CA GLN A 114 47.30 -12.04 15.01
C GLN A 114 48.16 -12.40 16.21
N HIS A 115 47.83 -11.88 17.39
CA HIS A 115 48.51 -12.24 18.64
C HIS A 115 48.15 -13.65 19.13
N ASP A 116 46.88 -14.07 18.99
CA ASP A 116 46.45 -15.45 19.30
C ASP A 116 47.21 -16.49 18.47
N LEU A 117 47.46 -16.21 17.19
CA LEU A 117 48.25 -17.08 16.32
C LEU A 117 49.71 -17.21 16.79
N MET A 118 50.32 -16.13 17.29
CA MET A 118 51.69 -16.17 17.84
C MET A 118 51.79 -17.09 19.06
N VAL A 119 50.72 -17.21 19.85
CA VAL A 119 50.64 -18.13 21.01
C VAL A 119 49.99 -19.49 20.66
N LYS A 120 49.83 -19.82 19.37
CA LYS A 120 49.25 -21.07 18.85
C LYS A 120 47.80 -21.32 19.25
N ASN A 121 47.02 -20.27 19.51
CA ASN A 121 45.58 -20.35 19.77
C ASN A 121 44.77 -20.08 18.49
N PHE A 122 44.58 -21.11 17.65
CA PHE A 122 43.97 -20.94 16.33
C PHE A 122 42.45 -20.70 16.35
N ASN A 123 41.75 -21.24 17.36
CA ASN A 123 40.28 -21.21 17.46
C ASN A 123 39.79 -20.32 18.61
N GLY A 124 40.54 -19.26 18.91
CA GLY A 124 40.19 -18.33 19.98
C GLY A 124 38.92 -17.51 19.67
N PRO A 125 38.37 -16.81 20.69
CA PRO A 125 37.21 -15.94 20.51
C PRO A 125 37.39 -14.87 19.42
N SER A 126 38.61 -14.39 19.19
CA SER A 126 38.95 -13.45 18.11
C SER A 126 38.71 -14.04 16.72
N ALA A 127 39.07 -15.32 16.50
CA ALA A 127 38.84 -16.03 15.25
C ALA A 127 37.34 -16.22 14.98
N GLN A 128 36.57 -16.57 16.02
CA GLN A 128 35.11 -16.70 15.91
C GLN A 128 34.44 -15.35 15.61
N ALA A 129 34.90 -14.27 16.24
CA ALA A 129 34.40 -12.92 15.98
C ALA A 129 34.70 -12.49 14.53
N LEU A 130 35.91 -12.76 14.02
CA LEU A 130 36.26 -12.49 12.62
C LEU A 130 35.39 -13.28 11.65
N ALA A 131 35.25 -14.60 11.86
CA ALA A 131 34.40 -15.45 11.03
C ALA A 131 32.95 -14.95 11.00
N TYR A 132 32.38 -14.60 12.17
CA TYR A 132 31.04 -14.00 12.23
C TYR A 132 30.96 -12.69 11.42
N MET A 133 31.96 -11.82 11.51
CA MET A 133 31.95 -10.55 10.78
C MET A 133 32.07 -10.74 9.27
N GLU A 134 32.98 -11.60 8.82
CA GLU A 134 33.26 -11.85 7.40
C GLU A 134 32.18 -12.68 6.71
N GLU A 135 31.69 -13.73 7.37
CA GLU A 135 30.78 -14.69 6.77
C GLU A 135 29.31 -14.29 6.95
N THR A 136 28.99 -13.57 8.04
CA THR A 136 27.60 -13.21 8.37
C THR A 136 27.34 -11.71 8.30
N LEU A 137 28.04 -10.91 9.11
CA LEU A 137 27.66 -9.51 9.31
C LEU A 137 27.86 -8.67 8.04
N PHE A 138 29.06 -8.64 7.46
CA PHE A 138 29.34 -7.81 6.29
C PHE A 138 28.51 -8.21 5.07
N PRO A 139 28.39 -9.51 4.70
CA PRO A 139 27.51 -9.94 3.62
C PRO A 139 26.05 -9.54 3.86
N THR A 140 25.54 -9.71 5.08
CA THR A 140 24.16 -9.33 5.43
C THR A 140 23.94 -7.83 5.27
N LYS A 141 24.89 -6.98 5.72
CA LYS A 141 24.79 -5.52 5.54
C LYS A 141 24.79 -5.12 4.07
N GLU A 142 25.61 -5.77 3.24
CA GLU A 142 25.60 -5.53 1.79
C GLU A 142 24.30 -6.00 1.13
N ILE A 143 23.73 -7.13 1.54
CA ILE A 143 22.41 -7.59 1.07
C ILE A 143 21.32 -6.58 1.45
N ILE A 144 21.29 -6.13 2.71
CA ILE A 144 20.33 -5.12 3.18
C ILE A 144 20.47 -3.84 2.35
N LYS A 145 21.69 -3.36 2.12
CA LYS A 145 21.97 -2.17 1.31
C LYS A 145 21.47 -2.33 -0.12
N ARG A 146 21.73 -3.48 -0.76
CA ARG A 146 21.23 -3.77 -2.13
C ARG A 146 19.71 -3.84 -2.18
N ASN A 147 19.08 -4.48 -1.21
CA ASN A 147 17.62 -4.57 -1.13
C ASN A 147 17.00 -3.19 -0.91
N GLN A 148 17.60 -2.34 -0.08
CA GLN A 148 17.16 -0.97 0.11
C GLN A 148 17.30 -0.14 -1.16
N GLN A 149 18.41 -0.29 -1.91
CA GLN A 149 18.59 0.36 -3.21
C GLN A 149 17.55 -0.10 -4.23
N LYS A 150 17.27 -1.40 -4.30
CA LYS A 150 16.22 -1.96 -5.15
C LYS A 150 14.85 -1.40 -4.78
N LEU A 151 14.50 -1.37 -3.49
CA LEU A 151 13.25 -0.79 -3.02
C LEU A 151 13.09 0.67 -3.46
N VAL A 152 14.13 1.49 -3.28
CA VAL A 152 14.11 2.90 -3.71
C VAL A 152 13.94 3.01 -5.22
N GLN A 153 14.60 2.15 -5.99
CA GLN A 153 14.46 2.10 -7.44
C GLN A 153 13.03 1.73 -7.87
N ASP A 154 12.44 0.70 -7.26
CA ASP A 154 11.10 0.21 -7.56
C ASP A 154 10.01 1.23 -7.17
N LEU A 155 10.22 1.98 -6.07
CA LEU A 155 9.30 3.06 -5.66
C LEU A 155 9.46 4.34 -6.48
N SER A 156 10.67 4.63 -6.99
CA SER A 156 10.98 5.85 -7.74
C SER A 156 10.70 5.74 -9.24
N VAL A 157 9.93 4.73 -9.67
CA VAL A 157 9.52 4.59 -11.07
C VAL A 157 8.73 5.84 -11.47
N PRO A 158 9.15 6.54 -12.54
CA PRO A 158 8.42 7.71 -13.02
C PRO A 158 6.97 7.37 -13.35
N ARG A 159 6.08 8.36 -13.23
CA ARG A 159 4.70 8.23 -13.65
C ARG A 159 4.62 7.81 -15.13
N VAL A 160 3.97 6.68 -15.40
CA VAL A 160 3.81 6.11 -16.76
C VAL A 160 2.35 6.02 -17.20
N LEU A 161 1.40 6.45 -16.36
CA LEU A 161 -0.04 6.39 -16.59
C LEU A 161 -0.49 6.79 -18.01
N ALA A 162 -0.03 7.94 -18.50
CA ALA A 162 -0.42 8.46 -19.81
C ALA A 162 0.11 7.63 -20.99
N GLN A 163 1.20 6.87 -20.78
CA GLN A 163 1.81 6.01 -21.80
C GLN A 163 1.18 4.62 -21.82
N VAL A 164 0.87 4.08 -20.64
CA VAL A 164 0.35 2.72 -20.45
C VAL A 164 -1.15 2.63 -20.70
N VAL A 165 -1.93 3.54 -20.11
CA VAL A 165 -3.40 3.53 -20.19
C VAL A 165 -3.92 4.64 -21.11
N GLY A 166 -3.27 5.79 -21.08
CA GLY A 166 -3.75 6.98 -21.79
C GLY A 166 -4.77 7.79 -20.99
N PRO A 167 -5.26 8.90 -21.55
CA PRO A 167 -6.29 9.73 -20.94
C PRO A 167 -7.70 9.22 -21.22
N ASN A 168 -8.66 9.62 -20.38
CA ASN A 168 -10.09 9.48 -20.64
C ASN A 168 -10.49 8.02 -20.90
N CYS A 169 -9.97 7.08 -20.11
CA CYS A 169 -10.29 5.66 -20.21
C CYS A 169 -10.87 5.13 -18.90
N LEU A 170 -11.88 4.27 -18.99
CA LEU A 170 -12.39 3.45 -17.89
C LEU A 170 -12.03 1.98 -18.16
N ARG A 171 -11.40 1.33 -17.18
CA ARG A 171 -11.06 -0.10 -17.22
C ARG A 171 -11.69 -0.82 -16.04
N THR A 172 -12.25 -2.00 -16.29
CA THR A 172 -12.65 -2.92 -15.21
C THR A 172 -11.47 -3.83 -14.92
N ILE A 173 -11.05 -3.85 -13.66
CA ILE A 173 -9.89 -4.60 -13.17
C ILE A 173 -10.37 -5.80 -12.34
N HIS A 174 -11.60 -6.29 -12.58
CA HIS A 174 -12.14 -7.44 -11.87
C HIS A 174 -12.85 -8.42 -12.79
N LYS A 175 -12.91 -9.69 -12.35
CA LYS A 175 -13.59 -10.77 -13.05
C LYS A 175 -14.88 -11.18 -12.35
N TRP A 176 -14.82 -11.40 -11.04
CA TRP A 176 -15.95 -11.85 -10.23
C TRP A 176 -16.21 -10.92 -9.04
N ASN A 177 -17.39 -11.08 -8.46
CA ASN A 177 -17.82 -10.36 -7.27
C ASN A 177 -17.34 -10.97 -5.96
N SER A 178 -17.91 -10.41 -4.90
CA SER A 178 -17.28 -9.86 -3.72
C SER A 178 -16.99 -10.82 -2.56
N ALA A 179 -16.96 -12.12 -2.81
CA ALA A 179 -16.42 -13.06 -1.81
C ALA A 179 -15.76 -14.27 -2.45
N THR A 180 -15.93 -14.44 -3.75
CA THR A 180 -15.52 -15.65 -4.44
C THR A 180 -14.00 -15.85 -4.44
N PRO A 181 -13.16 -14.80 -4.53
CA PRO A 181 -11.71 -14.91 -4.28
C PRO A 181 -11.35 -15.57 -2.94
N LEU A 182 -12.14 -15.37 -1.88
CA LEU A 182 -11.85 -15.94 -0.57
C LEU A 182 -12.16 -17.43 -0.43
N PHE A 183 -13.10 -17.96 -1.22
CA PHE A 183 -13.63 -19.31 -1.04
C PHE A 183 -13.44 -20.22 -2.26
N SER A 184 -13.13 -19.64 -3.42
CA SER A 184 -12.86 -20.38 -4.64
C SER A 184 -11.54 -21.13 -4.53
N ARG A 185 -11.53 -22.36 -5.04
CA ARG A 185 -10.28 -23.14 -5.20
C ARG A 185 -9.57 -22.83 -6.52
N GLY A 186 -10.18 -22.01 -7.39
CA GLY A 186 -9.67 -21.62 -8.70
C GLY A 186 -9.12 -20.18 -8.73
N ILE A 187 -8.81 -19.69 -9.93
CA ILE A 187 -8.39 -18.29 -10.16
C ILE A 187 -9.65 -17.41 -10.15
N SER A 188 -10.07 -17.03 -8.95
CA SER A 188 -11.14 -16.08 -8.75
C SER A 188 -10.52 -14.73 -8.46
N GLN A 189 -10.51 -13.85 -9.47
CA GLN A 189 -9.93 -12.52 -9.36
C GLN A 189 -11.03 -11.52 -9.00
N GLY A 190 -10.86 -10.88 -7.85
CA GLY A 190 -11.62 -9.68 -7.48
C GLY A 190 -11.12 -8.48 -8.27
N GLY A 191 -11.28 -7.28 -7.72
CA GLY A 191 -10.55 -6.11 -8.21
C GLY A 191 -11.33 -4.83 -7.97
N GLY A 192 -11.51 -4.04 -9.02
CA GLY A 192 -12.22 -2.76 -8.95
C GLY A 192 -12.32 -2.10 -10.31
N TYR A 193 -12.41 -0.77 -10.34
CA TYR A 193 -12.34 0.01 -11.56
C TYR A 193 -11.14 0.95 -11.52
N PHE A 194 -10.60 1.22 -12.70
CA PHE A 194 -9.57 2.24 -12.85
C PHE A 194 -9.97 3.23 -13.93
N LEU A 195 -10.10 4.48 -13.49
CA LEU A 195 -10.51 5.60 -14.32
C LEU A 195 -9.31 6.52 -14.54
N THR A 196 -9.10 6.91 -15.79
CA THR A 196 -8.13 7.92 -16.17
C THR A 196 -8.85 9.12 -16.78
N LEU A 197 -8.50 10.33 -16.34
CA LEU A 197 -9.12 11.57 -16.83
C LEU A 197 -8.07 12.65 -17.01
N LYS A 198 -8.24 13.49 -18.03
CA LYS A 198 -7.48 14.74 -18.13
C LYS A 198 -8.09 15.81 -17.25
N ASN A 199 -7.30 16.44 -16.41
CA ASN A 199 -7.73 17.61 -15.66
C ASN A 199 -7.68 18.90 -16.52
N SER A 200 -8.04 20.05 -15.95
CA SER A 200 -8.05 21.33 -16.66
C SER A 200 -6.67 21.78 -17.17
N ARG A 201 -5.59 21.23 -16.61
CA ARG A 201 -4.19 21.49 -17.00
C ARG A 201 -3.69 20.51 -18.06
N GLY A 202 -4.52 19.56 -18.51
CA GLY A 202 -4.16 18.51 -19.46
C GLY A 202 -3.36 17.35 -18.85
N GLU A 203 -3.19 17.32 -17.53
CA GLU A 203 -2.54 16.21 -16.84
C GLU A 203 -3.49 15.02 -16.75
N VAL A 204 -3.00 13.81 -17.07
CA VAL A 204 -3.77 12.58 -16.88
C VAL A 204 -3.72 12.20 -15.41
N LYS A 205 -4.87 12.05 -14.77
CA LYS A 205 -5.05 11.59 -13.39
C LYS A 205 -5.57 10.16 -13.37
N GLY A 206 -5.12 9.37 -12.39
CA GLY A 206 -5.55 7.99 -12.16
C GLY A 206 -6.40 7.89 -10.91
N ILE A 207 -7.58 7.30 -11.03
CA ILE A 207 -8.56 7.16 -9.96
C ILE A 207 -8.89 5.67 -9.82
N ALA A 208 -8.52 5.09 -8.67
CA ALA A 208 -8.97 3.77 -8.30
C ALA A 208 -10.38 3.87 -7.70
N ILE A 209 -11.29 3.02 -8.11
CA ILE A 209 -12.67 2.98 -7.60
C ILE A 209 -12.90 1.57 -7.09
N ASP A 210 -13.27 1.48 -5.81
CA ASP A 210 -13.47 0.23 -5.08
C ASP A 210 -12.33 -0.78 -5.28
N PRO A 211 -11.07 -0.45 -4.89
CA PRO A 211 -9.94 -1.36 -5.05
C PRO A 211 -10.00 -2.51 -4.02
N GLY A 212 -10.72 -3.57 -4.40
CA GLY A 212 -10.84 -4.83 -3.68
C GLY A 212 -9.71 -5.82 -3.89
N TYR A 213 -10.02 -7.11 -3.70
CA TYR A 213 -9.07 -8.22 -3.84
C TYR A 213 -8.32 -8.19 -5.17
N ASP A 214 -7.01 -8.43 -5.14
CA ASP A 214 -6.14 -8.50 -6.31
C ASP A 214 -6.04 -7.22 -7.16
N PHE A 215 -6.74 -6.12 -6.80
CA PHE A 215 -6.70 -4.87 -7.56
C PHE A 215 -5.26 -4.41 -7.73
N PHE A 216 -4.49 -4.41 -6.64
CA PHE A 216 -3.12 -3.92 -6.69
C PHE A 216 -2.17 -4.84 -7.47
N ASP A 217 -2.39 -6.15 -7.44
CA ASP A 217 -1.58 -7.09 -8.23
C ASP A 217 -1.83 -6.91 -9.73
N ILE A 218 -3.09 -6.80 -10.16
CA ILE A 218 -3.42 -6.53 -11.56
C ILE A 218 -2.91 -5.14 -11.98
N PHE A 219 -3.00 -4.15 -11.08
CA PHE A 219 -2.47 -2.81 -11.31
C PHE A 219 -0.94 -2.83 -11.55
N ARG A 220 -0.20 -3.60 -10.76
CA ARG A 220 1.25 -3.80 -10.93
C ARG A 220 1.58 -4.56 -12.21
N ASP A 221 0.78 -5.56 -12.58
CA ASP A 221 0.98 -6.33 -13.82
C ASP A 221 0.78 -5.47 -15.09
N LEU A 222 0.02 -4.38 -14.99
CA LEU A 222 -0.07 -3.34 -16.02
C LEU A 222 1.17 -2.44 -16.09
N GLY A 223 2.14 -2.61 -15.19
CA GLY A 223 3.32 -1.75 -15.08
C GLY A 223 3.04 -0.40 -14.42
N LEU A 224 1.93 -0.28 -13.70
CA LEU A 224 1.56 0.94 -12.97
C LEU A 224 2.02 0.84 -11.50
N GLY A 225 2.32 2.00 -10.90
CA GLY A 225 2.75 2.11 -9.51
C GLY A 225 1.99 3.16 -8.72
N ILE A 226 2.34 3.33 -7.45
CA ILE A 226 1.70 4.32 -6.57
C ILE A 226 1.74 5.74 -7.15
N ALA A 227 2.77 6.08 -7.93
CA ALA A 227 2.88 7.36 -8.64
C ALA A 227 1.70 7.63 -9.61
N ASP A 228 1.05 6.58 -10.10
CA ASP A 228 -0.04 6.62 -11.09
C ASP A 228 -1.45 6.67 -10.46
N ILE A 229 -1.59 6.54 -9.14
CA ILE A 229 -2.87 6.67 -8.41
C ILE A 229 -2.92 8.04 -7.73
N ASP A 230 -3.88 8.89 -8.08
CA ASP A 230 -4.04 10.22 -7.48
C ASP A 230 -5.27 10.34 -6.58
N ALA A 231 -6.25 9.46 -6.74
CA ALA A 231 -7.42 9.40 -5.90
C ALA A 231 -7.94 7.96 -5.75
N ILE A 232 -8.64 7.71 -4.64
CA ILE A 232 -9.43 6.50 -4.41
C ILE A 232 -10.89 6.92 -4.16
N ILE A 233 -11.83 6.21 -4.75
CA ILE A 233 -13.26 6.31 -4.45
C ILE A 233 -13.70 4.98 -3.86
N ILE A 234 -14.38 5.00 -2.71
CA ILE A 234 -14.87 3.82 -2.00
C ILE A 234 -16.38 3.96 -1.78
N THR A 235 -17.18 3.17 -2.49
CA THR A 235 -18.65 3.20 -2.43
C THR A 235 -19.18 2.64 -1.11
N HIS A 236 -18.51 1.64 -0.55
CA HIS A 236 -18.82 1.07 0.77
C HIS A 236 -17.66 0.24 1.36
N ASP A 237 -17.83 -0.25 2.59
CA ASP A 237 -16.75 -0.77 3.44
C ASP A 237 -16.46 -2.28 3.39
N HIS A 238 -17.11 -3.00 2.49
CA HIS A 238 -16.87 -4.44 2.31
C HIS A 238 -15.46 -4.70 1.76
N ASP A 239 -14.87 -5.83 2.16
CA ASP A 239 -13.45 -6.12 1.93
C ASP A 239 -13.13 -6.26 0.43
N ASP A 240 -14.03 -6.84 -0.31
CA ASP A 240 -14.05 -6.93 -1.77
C ASP A 240 -14.12 -5.60 -2.53
N HIS A 241 -14.34 -4.47 -1.86
CA HIS A 241 -14.19 -3.13 -2.44
C HIS A 241 -13.03 -2.35 -1.83
N THR A 242 -12.33 -2.91 -0.83
CA THR A 242 -11.40 -2.15 0.00
C THR A 242 -10.10 -2.86 0.41
N GLU A 243 -9.93 -4.15 0.11
CA GLU A 243 -8.78 -4.95 0.56
C GLU A 243 -7.45 -4.33 0.13
N SER A 244 -7.35 -3.90 -1.13
CA SER A 244 -6.11 -3.34 -1.66
C SER A 244 -5.84 -1.90 -1.16
N VAL A 245 -6.78 -1.25 -0.46
CA VAL A 245 -6.60 0.11 0.07
C VAL A 245 -5.42 0.15 1.06
N GLU A 246 -5.34 -0.77 2.02
CA GLU A 246 -4.25 -0.78 3.00
C GLU A 246 -2.86 -0.96 2.35
N SER A 247 -2.80 -1.80 1.33
CA SER A 247 -1.59 -2.01 0.52
C SER A 247 -1.19 -0.74 -0.24
N ILE A 248 -2.15 -0.03 -0.83
CA ILE A 248 -1.91 1.27 -1.50
C ILE A 248 -1.41 2.32 -0.49
N LEU A 249 -2.02 2.41 0.70
CA LEU A 249 -1.59 3.35 1.74
C LEU A 249 -0.20 3.04 2.29
N SER A 250 0.12 1.77 2.46
CA SER A 250 1.45 1.32 2.89
C SER A 250 2.52 1.71 1.87
N LEU A 251 2.21 1.59 0.58
CA LEU A 251 3.10 2.01 -0.51
C LEU A 251 3.21 3.53 -0.61
N LEU A 252 2.14 4.28 -0.34
CA LEU A 252 2.19 5.74 -0.28
C LEU A 252 3.17 6.21 0.79
N ALA A 253 3.06 5.66 2.00
CA ALA A 253 3.97 5.97 3.10
C ALA A 253 5.42 5.65 2.74
N LYS A 254 5.68 4.47 2.15
CA LYS A 254 7.03 4.11 1.69
C LYS A 254 7.54 4.99 0.55
N TYR A 255 6.68 5.34 -0.40
CA TYR A 255 7.02 6.26 -1.48
C TYR A 255 7.46 7.62 -0.93
N ASN A 256 6.75 8.15 0.06
CA ASN A 256 7.08 9.42 0.71
C ASN A 256 8.33 9.33 1.58
N ASP A 257 8.52 8.24 2.36
CA ASP A 257 9.74 7.97 3.15
C ASP A 257 11.01 8.04 2.29
N TYR A 258 10.93 7.53 1.06
CA TYR A 258 12.05 7.40 0.15
C TYR A 258 12.06 8.42 -1.00
N ASN A 259 11.15 9.40 -1.00
CA ASN A 259 11.09 10.41 -2.06
C ASN A 259 12.29 11.38 -1.96
N PRO A 260 13.21 11.39 -2.93
CA PRO A 260 14.38 12.27 -2.88
C PRO A 260 14.03 13.76 -2.96
N GLN A 261 12.86 14.11 -3.51
CA GLN A 261 12.43 15.50 -3.68
C GLN A 261 11.88 16.11 -2.38
N LYS A 262 11.59 15.28 -1.35
CA LYS A 262 10.95 15.69 -0.09
C LYS A 262 9.63 16.45 -0.29
N VAL A 263 8.93 16.16 -1.39
CA VAL A 263 7.59 16.66 -1.67
C VAL A 263 6.65 15.48 -1.50
N SER A 264 5.86 15.47 -0.43
CA SER A 264 4.97 14.36 -0.13
C SER A 264 3.92 14.21 -1.23
N LYS A 265 3.79 13.01 -1.77
CA LYS A 265 2.63 12.65 -2.56
C LYS A 265 1.45 12.60 -1.60
N VAL A 266 0.37 13.28 -1.98
CA VAL A 266 -0.89 13.26 -1.24
C VAL A 266 -1.92 12.51 -2.05
N LEU A 267 -2.63 11.59 -1.38
CA LEU A 267 -3.71 10.80 -1.96
C LEU A 267 -5.05 11.33 -1.46
N ASP A 268 -5.97 11.60 -2.38
CA ASP A 268 -7.34 11.98 -2.01
C ASP A 268 -8.22 10.73 -1.98
N ILE A 269 -9.00 10.57 -0.91
CA ILE A 269 -9.93 9.45 -0.72
C ILE A 269 -11.33 10.01 -0.54
N PHE A 270 -12.24 9.54 -1.38
CA PHE A 270 -13.68 9.79 -1.26
C PHE A 270 -14.31 8.50 -0.78
N GLY A 271 -14.98 8.53 0.36
CA GLY A 271 -15.48 7.29 0.98
C GLY A 271 -16.84 7.44 1.64
N SER A 272 -17.59 6.34 1.71
CA SER A 272 -18.79 6.19 2.54
C SER A 272 -18.52 6.39 4.03
N ALA A 273 -19.58 6.39 4.84
CA ALA A 273 -19.45 6.43 6.30
C ALA A 273 -18.76 5.18 6.86
N GLY A 274 -19.05 3.99 6.35
CA GLY A 274 -18.37 2.76 6.74
C GLY A 274 -16.88 2.78 6.43
N SER A 275 -16.49 3.26 5.24
CA SER A 275 -15.07 3.35 4.86
C SER A 275 -14.28 4.32 5.74
N LEU A 276 -14.90 5.45 6.15
CA LEU A 276 -14.31 6.38 7.12
C LEU A 276 -14.03 5.68 8.45
N LEU A 277 -14.99 4.91 8.97
CA LEU A 277 -14.83 4.19 10.23
C LEU A 277 -13.77 3.09 10.12
N LYS A 278 -13.80 2.31 9.04
CA LYS A 278 -12.84 1.24 8.76
C LYS A 278 -11.40 1.75 8.77
N PHE A 279 -11.15 2.87 8.09
CA PHE A 279 -9.80 3.39 7.88
C PHE A 279 -9.41 4.55 8.80
N HIS A 280 -10.24 4.90 9.80
CA HIS A 280 -10.04 6.09 10.63
C HIS A 280 -8.61 6.26 11.17
N GLY A 281 -8.00 5.16 11.63
CA GLY A 281 -6.63 5.15 12.15
C GLY A 281 -5.55 5.39 11.09
N LEU A 282 -5.80 5.00 9.84
CA LEU A 282 -4.86 5.17 8.73
C LEU A 282 -5.01 6.53 8.04
N LEU A 283 -6.22 7.10 8.00
CA LEU A 283 -6.50 8.38 7.35
C LEU A 283 -5.81 9.58 8.01
N SER A 284 -5.33 9.41 9.26
CA SER A 284 -4.56 10.42 10.00
C SER A 284 -3.04 10.30 9.79
N ALA A 285 -2.59 9.44 8.87
CA ALA A 285 -1.17 9.22 8.61
C ALA A 285 -0.46 10.49 8.10
N THR A 286 0.75 10.68 8.60
CA THR A 286 1.68 11.72 8.17
C THR A 286 3.02 11.12 7.79
N ASP A 287 3.75 11.78 6.89
CA ASP A 287 5.12 11.40 6.54
C ASP A 287 6.11 11.66 7.71
N LEU A 288 7.39 11.33 7.48
CA LEU A 288 8.48 11.54 8.45
C LEU A 288 8.70 13.01 8.86
N PHE A 289 8.12 13.97 8.14
CA PHE A 289 8.21 15.40 8.40
C PHE A 289 6.92 15.98 9.01
N GLY A 290 5.90 15.16 9.24
CA GLY A 290 4.60 15.57 9.77
C GLY A 290 3.64 16.14 8.72
N ASN A 291 3.94 15.98 7.42
CA ASN A 291 3.02 16.39 6.36
C ASN A 291 1.93 15.35 6.20
N ARG A 292 0.70 15.82 5.98
CA ARG A 292 -0.46 14.97 5.71
C ARG A 292 -0.29 14.24 4.39
N GLU A 293 -0.47 12.92 4.39
CA GLU A 293 -0.35 12.09 3.19
C GLU A 293 -1.70 11.80 2.53
N ILE A 294 -2.79 11.92 3.30
CA ILE A 294 -4.13 11.50 2.87
C ILE A 294 -5.13 12.60 3.16
N ASN A 295 -5.87 13.01 2.13
CA ASN A 295 -7.08 13.82 2.30
C ASN A 295 -8.29 12.92 2.21
N PHE A 296 -9.20 13.00 3.18
CA PHE A 296 -10.43 12.21 3.16
C PHE A 296 -11.65 13.12 3.02
N LYS A 297 -12.57 12.76 2.13
CA LYS A 297 -13.86 13.43 1.95
C LYS A 297 -14.99 12.40 2.09
N LEU A 298 -15.81 12.59 3.11
CA LEU A 298 -17.01 11.78 3.33
C LEU A 298 -18.02 12.02 2.20
N MET A 299 -18.52 10.95 1.60
CA MET A 299 -19.58 10.94 0.62
C MET A 299 -20.92 10.74 1.33
N VAL A 300 -21.80 11.75 1.25
CA VAL A 300 -23.13 11.72 1.85
C VAL A 300 -24.18 11.72 0.75
N PRO A 301 -25.12 10.76 0.67
CA PRO A 301 -26.19 10.75 -0.32
C PRO A 301 -26.90 12.10 -0.45
N GLY A 302 -27.12 12.56 -1.69
CA GLY A 302 -27.72 13.84 -2.01
C GLY A 302 -26.76 15.04 -2.02
N SER A 303 -25.50 14.85 -1.61
CA SER A 303 -24.48 15.90 -1.69
C SER A 303 -23.80 15.98 -3.05
N GLU A 304 -23.27 17.16 -3.36
CA GLU A 304 -22.32 17.37 -4.45
C GLU A 304 -20.95 17.71 -3.86
N ILE A 305 -19.91 17.00 -4.32
CA ILE A 305 -18.53 17.24 -3.95
C ILE A 305 -17.86 17.92 -5.15
N ALA A 306 -17.60 19.22 -5.00
CA ALA A 306 -16.91 20.03 -6.01
C ALA A 306 -15.46 20.38 -5.61
N GLU A 307 -15.07 20.12 -4.36
CA GLU A 307 -13.73 20.44 -3.84
C GLU A 307 -13.27 19.47 -2.73
N ILE A 308 -11.95 19.41 -2.55
CA ILE A 308 -11.28 18.74 -1.43
C ILE A 308 -10.08 19.58 -0.99
N GLU A 309 -9.95 19.80 0.33
CA GLU A 309 -8.93 20.70 0.93
C GLU A 309 -8.86 22.08 0.24
N GLY A 310 -10.01 22.67 -0.11
CA GLY A 310 -10.10 23.98 -0.76
C GLY A 310 -9.65 24.01 -2.22
N VAL A 311 -9.37 22.86 -2.84
CA VAL A 311 -9.01 22.74 -4.26
C VAL A 311 -10.19 22.16 -5.04
N SER A 312 -10.55 22.81 -6.15
CA SER A 312 -11.61 22.33 -7.04
C SER A 312 -11.29 20.95 -7.63
N LEU A 313 -12.23 20.00 -7.52
CA LEU A 313 -12.11 18.70 -8.18
C LEU A 313 -12.10 18.83 -9.71
N TRP A 314 -12.76 19.85 -10.24
CA TRP A 314 -12.75 20.14 -11.66
C TRP A 314 -11.34 20.44 -12.16
N GLU A 315 -10.61 21.28 -11.42
CA GLU A 315 -9.23 21.63 -11.75
C GLU A 315 -8.25 20.50 -11.46
N LYS A 316 -8.46 19.78 -10.34
CA LYS A 316 -7.55 18.73 -9.89
C LYS A 316 -7.67 17.45 -10.72
N TYR A 317 -8.90 17.00 -10.97
CA TYR A 317 -9.21 15.69 -11.56
C TYR A 317 -10.06 15.72 -12.83
N GLY A 318 -10.66 16.87 -13.17
CA GLY A 318 -11.54 16.97 -14.35
C GLY A 318 -12.96 16.46 -14.11
N PHE A 319 -13.40 16.31 -12.86
CA PHE A 319 -14.78 15.94 -12.54
C PHE A 319 -15.29 16.55 -11.22
N THR A 320 -16.62 16.54 -11.01
CA THR A 320 -17.26 16.64 -9.69
C THR A 320 -18.04 15.37 -9.39
N ILE A 321 -18.38 15.13 -8.13
CA ILE A 321 -19.12 13.93 -7.70
C ILE A 321 -20.49 14.34 -7.20
N SER A 322 -21.56 13.84 -7.82
CA SER A 322 -22.89 13.86 -7.21
C SER A 322 -23.13 12.53 -6.52
N VAL A 323 -23.30 12.54 -5.19
CA VAL A 323 -23.43 11.32 -4.39
C VAL A 323 -24.90 10.88 -4.38
N LYS A 324 -25.15 9.63 -4.74
CA LYS A 324 -26.48 9.03 -4.88
C LYS A 324 -26.75 8.02 -3.76
N PRO A 325 -28.01 7.78 -3.40
CA PRO A 325 -28.34 6.72 -2.46
C PRO A 325 -27.96 5.36 -3.04
N ALA A 326 -27.39 4.51 -2.19
CA ALA A 326 -27.29 3.07 -2.41
C ALA A 326 -27.84 2.36 -1.16
N TYR A 327 -28.60 1.31 -1.38
CA TYR A 327 -29.36 0.60 -0.36
C TYR A 327 -28.69 -0.72 -0.05
N HIS A 328 -27.59 -0.64 0.68
CA HIS A 328 -26.73 -1.77 1.03
C HIS A 328 -26.12 -1.56 2.41
N ILE A 329 -26.15 -2.62 3.23
CA ILE A 329 -25.71 -2.55 4.63
C ILE A 329 -24.18 -2.60 4.70
N GLU A 330 -23.59 -1.59 5.31
CA GLU A 330 -22.15 -1.55 5.62
C GLU A 330 -21.82 -2.29 6.93
N ARG A 331 -20.61 -2.88 7.00
CA ARG A 331 -20.19 -3.71 8.14
C ARG A 331 -19.86 -2.88 9.37
N TRP A 332 -19.20 -1.74 9.19
CA TRP A 332 -18.69 -0.89 10.26
C TRP A 332 -19.73 0.07 10.82
N THR A 333 -20.75 0.44 10.04
CA THR A 333 -21.90 1.22 10.55
C THR A 333 -23.08 0.33 10.95
N SER A 334 -23.19 -0.88 10.39
CA SER A 334 -24.40 -1.72 10.47
C SER A 334 -25.66 -1.00 9.95
N GLN A 335 -25.50 -0.06 9.03
CA GLN A 335 -26.56 0.77 8.45
C GLN A 335 -26.43 0.81 6.92
N GLU A 336 -27.50 1.24 6.25
CA GLU A 336 -27.51 1.51 4.80
C GLU A 336 -26.83 2.85 4.53
N SER A 337 -25.50 2.86 4.59
CA SER A 337 -24.66 4.04 4.36
C SER A 337 -23.72 3.93 3.15
N ALA A 338 -23.88 2.85 2.37
CA ALA A 338 -23.29 2.73 1.04
C ALA A 338 -23.76 3.86 0.12
N VAL A 339 -22.95 4.17 -0.90
CA VAL A 339 -23.28 5.25 -1.85
C VAL A 339 -23.15 4.81 -3.30
N GLY A 340 -24.06 5.32 -4.12
CA GLY A 340 -23.89 5.40 -5.57
C GLY A 340 -23.33 6.76 -5.97
N LEU A 341 -22.93 6.93 -7.22
CA LEU A 341 -22.21 8.12 -7.69
C LEU A 341 -22.61 8.50 -9.12
N VAL A 342 -22.62 9.79 -9.40
CA VAL A 342 -22.53 10.34 -10.75
C VAL A 342 -21.29 11.23 -10.83
N LEU A 343 -20.34 10.83 -11.67
CA LEU A 343 -19.15 11.62 -11.99
C LEU A 343 -19.51 12.57 -13.13
N ASN A 344 -19.55 13.87 -12.84
CA ASN A 344 -19.76 14.91 -13.84
C ASN A 344 -18.41 15.29 -14.43
N THR A 345 -18.04 14.74 -15.59
CA THR A 345 -16.70 14.90 -16.17
C THR A 345 -16.58 16.17 -17.01
N ASN A 346 -15.35 16.53 -17.37
CA ASN A 346 -15.02 17.59 -18.32
C ASN A 346 -14.95 17.13 -19.79
N ILE A 347 -15.29 15.87 -20.07
CA ILE A 347 -15.22 15.30 -21.41
C ILE A 347 -16.44 15.78 -22.22
N PRO A 348 -16.23 16.47 -23.35
CA PRO A 348 -17.33 16.83 -24.25
C PRO A 348 -18.00 15.58 -24.82
N TYR A 349 -19.33 15.57 -24.85
CA TYR A 349 -20.11 14.48 -25.41
C TYR A 349 -21.31 15.00 -26.20
N GLY A 350 -21.52 14.47 -27.41
CA GLY A 350 -22.64 14.85 -28.27
C GLY A 350 -22.68 16.35 -28.58
N ASN A 351 -23.88 16.95 -28.54
CA ASN A 351 -24.14 18.34 -28.93
C ASN A 351 -23.71 19.38 -27.85
N GLY A 352 -22.50 19.23 -27.30
CA GLY A 352 -21.95 20.15 -26.29
C GLY A 352 -22.32 19.82 -24.84
N GLU A 353 -22.94 18.66 -24.58
CA GLU A 353 -23.09 18.14 -23.23
C GLU A 353 -21.75 17.61 -22.71
N LYS A 354 -21.69 17.34 -21.41
CA LYS A 354 -20.53 16.71 -20.77
C LYS A 354 -20.87 15.27 -20.45
N LEU A 355 -19.90 14.37 -20.64
CA LEU A 355 -20.06 12.97 -20.28
C LEU A 355 -20.27 12.84 -18.76
N LYS A 356 -21.34 12.14 -18.39
CA LYS A 356 -21.65 11.75 -17.01
C LYS A 356 -21.58 10.24 -16.89
N ILE A 357 -20.84 9.78 -15.88
CA ILE A 357 -20.64 8.35 -15.59
C ILE A 357 -21.35 8.03 -14.29
N GLY A 358 -22.32 7.12 -14.34
CA GLY A 358 -23.02 6.61 -13.16
C GLY A 358 -22.36 5.33 -12.64
N ILE A 359 -22.27 5.19 -11.33
CA ILE A 359 -21.80 3.98 -10.64
C ILE A 359 -22.79 3.70 -9.52
N THR A 360 -23.47 2.56 -9.54
CA THR A 360 -24.47 2.28 -8.50
C THR A 360 -23.87 1.97 -7.13
N GLY A 361 -22.62 1.49 -7.10
CA GLY A 361 -22.12 0.74 -5.96
C GLY A 361 -22.94 -0.54 -5.77
N ASP A 362 -22.73 -1.23 -4.64
CA ASP A 362 -23.68 -2.26 -4.23
C ASP A 362 -24.97 -1.64 -3.70
N THR A 363 -26.08 -2.03 -4.30
CA THR A 363 -27.42 -1.57 -3.90
C THR A 363 -28.49 -2.57 -4.32
N ARG A 364 -29.55 -2.69 -3.52
CA ARG A 364 -30.82 -3.21 -4.04
C ARG A 364 -31.54 -2.19 -4.91
N TYR A 365 -32.52 -2.67 -5.67
CA TYR A 365 -33.43 -1.78 -6.39
C TYR A 365 -34.49 -1.21 -5.45
N GLU A 366 -34.63 0.12 -5.50
CA GLU A 366 -35.76 0.86 -4.94
C GLU A 366 -36.44 1.64 -6.06
N VAL A 367 -37.76 1.82 -5.97
CA VAL A 367 -38.52 2.55 -7.00
C VAL A 367 -38.03 3.99 -7.09
N GLY A 368 -37.71 4.44 -8.32
CA GLY A 368 -37.17 5.76 -8.57
C GLY A 368 -35.64 5.84 -8.51
N LEU A 369 -34.94 4.79 -8.06
CA LEU A 369 -33.47 4.78 -8.00
C LEU A 369 -32.85 5.05 -9.37
N GLY A 370 -33.42 4.52 -10.46
CA GLY A 370 -32.86 4.75 -11.79
C GLY A 370 -32.98 6.21 -12.23
N ARG A 371 -33.91 6.99 -11.68
CA ARG A 371 -34.06 8.42 -11.99
C ARG A 371 -32.86 9.24 -11.52
N GLU A 372 -32.14 8.79 -10.49
CA GLU A 372 -30.89 9.41 -10.04
C GLU A 372 -29.79 9.36 -11.12
N TYR A 373 -29.93 8.45 -12.08
CA TYR A 373 -29.00 8.23 -13.19
C TYR A 373 -29.58 8.65 -14.55
N GLN A 374 -30.69 9.39 -14.57
CA GLN A 374 -31.39 9.77 -15.81
C GLN A 374 -30.57 10.66 -16.76
N GLU A 375 -29.44 11.22 -16.32
CA GLU A 375 -28.59 12.10 -17.10
C GLU A 375 -27.26 11.45 -17.54
N VAL A 376 -26.97 10.22 -17.13
CA VAL A 376 -25.69 9.55 -17.44
C VAL A 376 -25.65 8.96 -18.85
N GLN A 377 -24.49 8.94 -19.49
CA GLN A 377 -24.31 8.29 -20.79
C GLN A 377 -23.68 6.91 -20.66
N LEU A 378 -22.94 6.70 -19.56
CA LEU A 378 -22.31 5.46 -19.16
C LEU A 378 -22.76 5.11 -17.75
N LEU A 379 -23.23 3.89 -17.50
CA LEU A 379 -23.71 3.45 -16.20
C LEU A 379 -23.14 2.07 -15.83
N LEU A 380 -22.45 1.99 -14.70
CA LEU A 380 -21.95 0.74 -14.12
C LEU A 380 -22.95 0.25 -13.07
N LEU A 381 -23.40 -0.99 -13.22
CA LEU A 381 -24.50 -1.60 -12.48
C LEU A 381 -24.04 -2.89 -11.82
N ASN A 382 -24.17 -2.98 -10.50
CA ASN A 382 -23.89 -4.21 -9.78
C ASN A 382 -25.02 -5.24 -10.02
N ILE A 383 -24.73 -6.40 -10.59
CA ILE A 383 -25.74 -7.47 -10.69
C ILE A 383 -25.82 -8.28 -9.38
N GLY A 384 -24.69 -8.47 -8.71
CA GLY A 384 -24.56 -9.28 -7.50
C GLY A 384 -24.56 -10.78 -7.78
N SER A 385 -24.96 -11.58 -6.79
CA SER A 385 -25.09 -13.03 -6.92
C SER A 385 -26.53 -13.48 -7.17
N VAL A 386 -26.73 -14.72 -7.67
CA VAL A 386 -28.03 -15.39 -7.63
C VAL A 386 -28.35 -15.73 -6.18
N GLU A 387 -28.93 -14.78 -5.45
CA GLU A 387 -29.61 -15.10 -4.21
C GLU A 387 -30.78 -16.06 -4.51
N LYS A 388 -31.07 -17.02 -3.62
CA LYS A 388 -31.97 -18.18 -3.80
C LYS A 388 -33.42 -17.86 -4.22
N GLU A 389 -33.76 -16.60 -4.46
CA GLU A 389 -35.10 -16.09 -4.76
C GLU A 389 -35.21 -15.62 -6.23
N GLU A 390 -35.08 -16.54 -7.20
CA GLU A 390 -35.41 -16.23 -8.60
C GLU A 390 -36.84 -15.67 -8.70
N GLY A 391 -36.98 -14.48 -9.30
CA GLY A 391 -38.27 -13.82 -9.52
C GLY A 391 -38.65 -12.71 -8.52
N LYS A 392 -37.78 -12.38 -7.55
CA LYS A 392 -37.99 -11.26 -6.63
C LYS A 392 -36.86 -10.24 -6.70
N LEU A 393 -37.14 -9.04 -6.19
CA LEU A 393 -36.10 -8.03 -5.92
C LEU A 393 -35.24 -8.52 -4.77
N LEU A 394 -33.92 -8.43 -4.93
CA LEU A 394 -32.96 -8.84 -3.89
C LEU A 394 -32.86 -7.77 -2.80
N ARG A 395 -32.27 -8.14 -1.66
CA ARG A 395 -32.21 -7.26 -0.48
C ARG A 395 -31.01 -6.33 -0.44
N GLN A 396 -29.92 -6.70 -1.10
CA GLN A 396 -28.63 -6.00 -1.02
C GLN A 396 -28.03 -5.69 -2.40
N HIS A 397 -28.42 -6.42 -3.45
CA HIS A 397 -27.94 -6.21 -4.83
C HIS A 397 -29.10 -5.98 -5.80
N LEU A 398 -28.84 -5.54 -7.03
CA LEU A 398 -29.92 -5.29 -7.98
C LEU A 398 -30.54 -6.61 -8.46
N GLY A 399 -29.70 -7.62 -8.72
CA GLY A 399 -30.11 -8.80 -9.46
C GLY A 399 -30.66 -8.45 -10.85
N MET A 400 -31.09 -9.46 -11.59
CA MET A 400 -31.58 -9.26 -12.96
C MET A 400 -32.80 -8.32 -13.02
N LEU A 401 -33.79 -8.49 -12.12
CA LEU A 401 -35.00 -7.67 -12.10
C LEU A 401 -34.72 -6.22 -11.69
N GLY A 402 -33.84 -6.00 -10.70
CA GLY A 402 -33.45 -4.66 -10.29
C GLY A 402 -32.70 -3.93 -11.38
N CYS A 403 -31.78 -4.60 -12.10
CA CYS A 403 -31.08 -4.01 -13.24
C CYS A 403 -32.06 -3.58 -14.34
N ILE A 404 -33.04 -4.43 -14.69
CA ILE A 404 -34.05 -4.11 -15.71
C ILE A 404 -34.87 -2.88 -15.30
N ASN A 405 -35.37 -2.84 -14.07
CA ASN A 405 -36.22 -1.75 -13.61
C ASN A 405 -35.43 -0.43 -13.50
N LEU A 406 -34.21 -0.49 -12.95
CA LEU A 406 -33.32 0.65 -12.88
C LEU A 406 -33.02 1.21 -14.26
N LEU A 407 -32.67 0.35 -15.23
CA LEU A 407 -32.38 0.78 -16.61
C LEU A 407 -33.58 1.42 -17.30
N LYS A 408 -34.80 0.92 -17.07
CA LYS A 408 -36.03 1.54 -17.61
C LYS A 408 -36.19 2.99 -17.12
N GLU A 409 -35.93 3.23 -15.84
CA GLU A 409 -35.99 4.55 -15.23
C GLU A 409 -34.81 5.45 -15.64
N ALA A 410 -33.59 4.90 -15.70
CA ALA A 410 -32.39 5.67 -16.02
C ALA A 410 -32.30 6.06 -17.50
N ARG A 411 -32.93 5.30 -18.39
CA ARG A 411 -32.80 5.49 -19.85
C ARG A 411 -33.84 6.41 -20.46
N LEU A 412 -35.07 6.50 -19.95
CA LEU A 412 -36.20 7.28 -20.48
C LEU A 412 -35.98 7.97 -21.86
N GLY A 413 -35.84 7.18 -22.93
CA GLY A 413 -35.69 7.68 -24.30
C GLY A 413 -34.32 8.28 -24.70
N LYS A 414 -33.20 7.91 -24.09
CA LYS A 414 -31.82 8.29 -24.50
C LYS A 414 -30.92 7.08 -24.80
N SER A 415 -29.83 7.30 -25.52
CA SER A 415 -28.78 6.29 -25.66
C SER A 415 -28.07 6.11 -24.32
N LEU A 416 -27.77 4.86 -23.96
CA LEU A 416 -27.10 4.52 -22.71
C LEU A 416 -26.22 3.30 -22.96
N LEU A 417 -24.93 3.42 -22.61
CA LEU A 417 -24.06 2.28 -22.43
C LEU A 417 -24.14 1.85 -20.96
N ALA A 418 -24.63 0.64 -20.73
CA ALA A 418 -24.69 0.02 -19.42
C ALA A 418 -23.63 -1.07 -19.33
N ILE A 419 -22.81 -1.04 -18.28
CA ILE A 419 -21.84 -2.07 -17.97
C ILE A 419 -22.36 -2.83 -16.75
N LEU A 420 -22.64 -4.12 -16.92
CA LEU A 420 -22.99 -5.00 -15.80
C LEU A 420 -21.71 -5.50 -15.13
N THR A 421 -21.61 -5.30 -13.84
CA THR A 421 -20.44 -5.60 -13.01
C THR A 421 -20.85 -6.48 -11.85
N GLU A 422 -19.88 -6.94 -11.05
CA GLU A 422 -20.14 -7.75 -9.86
C GLU A 422 -20.90 -9.05 -10.14
N PHE A 423 -20.49 -9.81 -11.16
CA PHE A 423 -20.99 -11.16 -11.39
C PHE A 423 -20.46 -12.16 -10.36
N GLY A 424 -21.35 -12.95 -9.76
CA GLY A 424 -20.94 -14.16 -9.05
C GLY A 424 -20.45 -15.25 -10.00
N GLU A 425 -19.58 -16.14 -9.50
CA GLU A 425 -19.04 -17.28 -10.30
C GLU A 425 -20.13 -18.20 -10.83
N GLU A 426 -21.31 -18.23 -10.20
CA GLU A 426 -22.47 -18.99 -10.69
C GLU A 426 -22.97 -18.53 -12.06
N PHE A 427 -22.55 -17.35 -12.52
CA PHE A 427 -22.83 -16.84 -13.87
C PHE A 427 -21.79 -17.21 -14.91
N SER A 428 -20.77 -18.01 -14.56
CA SER A 428 -19.75 -18.48 -15.50
C SER A 428 -20.37 -19.16 -16.73
N GLY A 429 -20.00 -18.67 -17.92
CA GLY A 429 -20.55 -19.12 -19.20
C GLY A 429 -21.96 -18.59 -19.51
N ARG A 430 -22.47 -17.62 -18.75
CA ARG A 430 -23.83 -17.06 -18.88
C ARG A 430 -23.90 -15.54 -18.81
N ARG A 431 -22.78 -14.84 -18.59
CA ARG A 431 -22.72 -13.38 -18.44
C ARG A 431 -23.22 -12.66 -19.69
N GLU A 432 -22.86 -13.14 -20.89
CA GLU A 432 -23.36 -12.59 -22.16
C GLU A 432 -24.88 -12.72 -22.27
N ILE A 433 -25.39 -13.94 -22.02
CA ILE A 433 -26.82 -14.25 -22.18
C ILE A 433 -27.66 -13.40 -21.23
N ILE A 434 -27.22 -13.27 -19.97
CA ILE A 434 -27.92 -12.48 -18.95
C ILE A 434 -27.92 -11.00 -19.33
N SER A 435 -26.79 -10.48 -19.79
CA SER A 435 -26.68 -9.10 -20.26
C SER A 435 -27.63 -8.83 -21.42
N ARG A 436 -27.73 -9.76 -22.37
CA ARG A 436 -28.67 -9.68 -23.50
C ARG A 436 -30.13 -9.76 -23.06
N ILE A 437 -30.47 -10.56 -22.06
CA ILE A 437 -31.83 -10.61 -21.48
C ILE A 437 -32.17 -9.25 -20.85
N ILE A 438 -31.27 -8.71 -20.01
CA ILE A 438 -31.44 -7.41 -19.36
C ILE A 438 -31.60 -6.31 -20.41
N GLU A 439 -30.75 -6.29 -21.44
CA GLU A 439 -30.84 -5.35 -22.56
C GLU A 439 -32.22 -5.40 -23.21
N ASN A 440 -32.67 -6.59 -23.64
CA ASN A 440 -33.93 -6.77 -24.34
C ASN A 440 -35.14 -6.39 -23.49
N TRP A 441 -35.14 -6.76 -22.20
CA TRP A 441 -36.28 -6.54 -21.31
C TRP A 441 -36.33 -5.12 -20.74
N ALA A 442 -35.22 -4.39 -20.79
CA ALA A 442 -35.14 -2.97 -20.47
C ALA A 442 -35.51 -2.06 -21.67
N GLN A 443 -35.62 -2.60 -22.89
CA GLN A 443 -36.14 -1.83 -24.03
C GLN A 443 -37.62 -1.47 -23.84
N PRO A 444 -38.06 -0.31 -24.39
CA PRO A 444 -39.49 0.00 -24.51
C PRO A 444 -40.22 -1.04 -25.37
N ILE A 445 -41.44 -1.42 -24.97
CA ILE A 445 -42.29 -2.38 -25.71
C ILE A 445 -42.92 -1.72 -26.96
N GLU A 446 -43.10 -0.40 -26.95
CA GLU A 446 -43.65 0.34 -28.09
C GLU A 446 -42.56 0.61 -29.15
N GLY A 447 -42.80 0.14 -30.38
CA GLY A 447 -41.85 0.03 -31.51
C GLY A 447 -41.31 1.33 -32.12
N GLY A 448 -41.05 2.36 -31.31
CA GLY A 448 -40.37 3.57 -31.73
C GLY A 448 -38.88 3.34 -31.92
N LYS A 449 -38.39 3.52 -33.16
CA LYS A 449 -36.95 3.64 -33.48
C LYS A 449 -36.37 4.89 -32.81
N THR A 450 -36.03 4.86 -31.53
CA THR A 450 -35.32 6.00 -30.93
C THR A 450 -34.38 5.56 -29.79
N ARG A 451 -33.09 5.47 -30.17
CA ARG A 451 -31.85 5.45 -29.36
C ARG A 451 -31.46 4.10 -28.77
N GLU A 452 -30.19 3.73 -28.88
CA GLU A 452 -29.67 2.39 -28.57
C GLU A 452 -29.29 2.26 -27.08
N LEU A 453 -29.90 1.30 -26.38
CA LEU A 453 -29.40 0.77 -25.10
C LEU A 453 -28.48 -0.37 -25.48
N LYS A 454 -27.28 -0.37 -24.92
CA LYS A 454 -26.38 -1.52 -24.99
C LYS A 454 -26.00 -1.91 -23.57
N VAL A 455 -26.13 -3.19 -23.24
CA VAL A 455 -25.72 -3.75 -21.96
C VAL A 455 -24.54 -4.70 -22.20
N ILE A 456 -23.41 -4.43 -21.56
CA ILE A 456 -22.18 -5.20 -21.74
C ILE A 456 -21.72 -5.73 -20.38
N PRO A 457 -21.48 -7.04 -20.24
CA PRO A 457 -20.86 -7.59 -19.05
C PRO A 457 -19.39 -7.17 -18.94
N ALA A 458 -18.98 -6.78 -17.74
CA ALA A 458 -17.59 -6.49 -17.39
C ALA A 458 -16.76 -7.76 -17.21
N ASP A 459 -15.48 -7.63 -17.53
CA ASP A 459 -14.40 -8.58 -17.21
C ASP A 459 -13.07 -7.83 -17.26
N ILE A 460 -11.96 -8.45 -16.86
CA ILE A 460 -10.62 -7.85 -16.73
C ILE A 460 -10.07 -7.15 -17.99
N TYR A 461 -10.66 -7.42 -19.16
CA TYR A 461 -10.24 -6.86 -20.44
C TYR A 461 -11.14 -5.74 -20.97
N LEU A 462 -12.25 -5.40 -20.30
CA LEU A 462 -13.10 -4.31 -20.76
C LEU A 462 -12.43 -2.96 -20.55
N GLU A 463 -12.30 -2.23 -21.64
CA GLU A 463 -11.70 -0.90 -21.68
C GLU A 463 -12.56 0.00 -22.56
N VAL A 464 -13.06 1.08 -21.97
CA VAL A 464 -13.92 2.06 -22.61
C VAL A 464 -13.15 3.38 -22.75
N ARG A 465 -13.01 3.85 -23.99
CA ARG A 465 -12.55 5.22 -24.26
C ARG A 465 -13.73 6.16 -24.09
N LEU A 466 -13.59 7.11 -23.18
CA LEU A 466 -14.68 7.97 -22.72
C LEU A 466 -15.00 9.11 -23.70
N ASP A 467 -14.07 9.48 -24.58
CA ASP A 467 -14.29 10.55 -25.57
C ASP A 467 -15.43 10.21 -26.56
N ASP A 468 -15.61 8.92 -26.87
CA ASP A 468 -16.59 8.43 -27.86
C ASP A 468 -17.35 7.17 -27.41
N LEU A 469 -17.14 6.72 -26.17
CA LEU A 469 -17.65 5.47 -25.62
C LEU A 469 -17.30 4.24 -26.46
N HIS A 470 -16.19 4.29 -27.21
CA HIS A 470 -15.72 3.11 -27.91
C HIS A 470 -15.11 2.10 -26.94
N ILE A 471 -15.26 0.82 -27.27
CA ILE A 471 -14.69 -0.28 -26.49
C ILE A 471 -13.53 -0.88 -27.26
N ARG A 472 -12.46 -1.20 -26.52
CA ARG A 472 -11.28 -1.84 -27.08
C ARG A 472 -11.56 -3.31 -27.37
N GLU A 473 -11.44 -3.69 -28.63
CA GLU A 473 -11.55 -5.07 -29.08
C GLU A 473 -10.36 -5.88 -28.53
N THR A 474 -10.64 -7.09 -28.02
CA THR A 474 -9.70 -7.84 -27.19
C THR A 474 -8.46 -8.30 -27.96
N ASP A 475 -8.59 -8.69 -29.22
CA ASP A 475 -7.49 -9.33 -29.96
C ASP A 475 -6.60 -8.31 -30.69
N THR A 476 -7.21 -7.36 -31.40
CA THR A 476 -6.56 -6.30 -32.20
C THR A 476 -6.17 -5.07 -31.38
N LYS A 477 -6.75 -4.89 -30.19
CA LYS A 477 -6.57 -3.70 -29.33
C LYS A 477 -7.06 -2.39 -29.95
N VAL A 478 -7.91 -2.47 -30.98
CA VAL A 478 -8.50 -1.30 -31.64
C VAL A 478 -9.84 -0.95 -31.00
N PHE A 479 -10.14 0.35 -30.92
CA PHE A 479 -11.39 0.86 -30.36
C PHE A 479 -12.50 0.94 -31.42
N PHE A 480 -13.66 0.35 -31.12
CA PHE A 480 -14.86 0.39 -31.97
C PHE A 480 -16.07 0.93 -31.22
N PRO A 481 -17.08 1.50 -31.92
CA PRO A 481 -18.34 1.91 -31.30
C PRO A 481 -18.93 0.78 -30.46
N TYR A 482 -19.35 1.08 -29.23
CA TYR A 482 -19.92 0.06 -28.31
C TYR A 482 -21.13 -0.67 -28.92
N THR A 483 -21.82 -0.04 -29.87
CA THR A 483 -22.98 -0.58 -30.59
C THR A 483 -22.61 -1.63 -31.64
N MET A 484 -21.33 -1.75 -31.98
CA MET A 484 -20.75 -2.74 -32.89
C MET A 484 -19.96 -3.83 -32.16
N ILE A 485 -20.02 -3.85 -30.83
CA ILE A 485 -19.32 -4.82 -29.99
C ILE A 485 -20.26 -5.98 -29.66
N GLU A 486 -19.76 -7.18 -29.94
CA GLU A 486 -20.29 -8.42 -29.43
C GLU A 486 -19.37 -8.96 -28.34
N VAL A 487 -19.97 -9.67 -27.39
CA VAL A 487 -19.25 -10.34 -26.31
C VAL A 487 -19.22 -11.83 -26.65
N ASP A 488 -18.02 -12.38 -26.65
CA ASP A 488 -17.77 -13.81 -26.83
C ASP A 488 -17.37 -14.41 -25.47
N GLU A 489 -18.20 -15.33 -24.99
CA GLU A 489 -18.01 -16.12 -23.77
C GLU A 489 -17.88 -17.62 -24.12
N SER A 490 -17.26 -17.94 -25.26
CA SER A 490 -16.89 -19.32 -25.61
C SER A 490 -15.90 -19.94 -24.61
N ASP A 491 -15.09 -19.09 -23.97
CA ASP A 491 -14.35 -19.43 -22.76
C ASP A 491 -15.12 -18.89 -21.54
N PRO A 492 -15.68 -19.75 -20.66
CA PRO A 492 -16.45 -19.31 -19.50
C PRO A 492 -15.61 -18.49 -18.51
N GLU A 493 -14.28 -18.63 -18.56
CA GLU A 493 -13.35 -17.93 -17.68
C GLU A 493 -12.96 -16.54 -18.18
N VAL A 494 -13.21 -16.18 -19.44
CA VAL A 494 -12.75 -14.90 -19.98
C VAL A 494 -13.72 -14.38 -21.03
N LEU A 495 -14.20 -13.15 -20.84
CA LEU A 495 -14.94 -12.43 -21.87
C LEU A 495 -13.99 -11.80 -22.89
N ARG A 496 -14.31 -12.01 -24.17
CA ARG A 496 -13.68 -11.30 -25.28
C ARG A 496 -14.67 -10.33 -25.91
N TYR A 497 -14.23 -9.11 -26.14
CA TYR A 497 -14.99 -8.05 -26.80
C TYR A 497 -14.58 -8.04 -28.27
N LYS A 498 -15.49 -8.43 -29.17
CA LYS A 498 -15.23 -8.60 -30.60
C LYS A 498 -15.98 -7.56 -31.41
N PHE A 499 -15.32 -7.03 -32.44
CA PHE A 499 -15.98 -6.22 -33.44
C PHE A 499 -16.83 -7.10 -34.36
N GLN A 500 -18.12 -6.79 -34.47
CA GLN A 500 -18.99 -7.41 -35.44
C GLN A 500 -19.18 -6.47 -36.64
N LYS A 501 -18.75 -6.92 -37.82
CA LYS A 501 -19.23 -6.29 -39.07
C LYS A 501 -20.71 -6.61 -39.18
N ARG A 502 -21.57 -5.58 -39.07
CA ARG A 502 -22.99 -5.72 -39.46
C ARG A 502 -23.02 -6.30 -40.88
N ALA A 503 -23.64 -7.48 -41.02
CA ALA A 503 -23.83 -8.16 -42.30
C ALA A 503 -24.77 -7.38 -43.22
#